data_AF-A0A0B8P4I4-F1
#
_entry.id   AF-A0A0B8P4I4-F1
#
_cell.length_a   1.000
_cell.length_b   1.000
_cell.length_c   1.000
_cell.angle_alpha   90.00
_cell.angle_beta   90.00
_cell.angle_gamma   90.00
#
_symmetry.space_group_name_H-M   'P 1'
#
loop_
_entity.id
_entity.type
_entity.pdbx_description
1 polymer ?
#
loop_
_entity_poly.entity_id
_entity_poly.type
_entity_poly.pdbx_seq_one_letter_code
_entity_poly.pdbx_strand_id
1 'polypeptide(L)'
;MSQILETAETIYPFPPKPVPLSEEQKAEYKASIKTLLKERDAVLIAHYYTDPEIQALAEETGGFVGDSLEMAKFGNRHEAKTLIIAGVRFMGESAKILTPEKTILMPTLEAECSLDLGCPEDKFTEFCDAHPDHTVVVYANTSAAVKARADWVVTSSIALEIVEHLDSEDKPIIWAQTVT
;
A
#
# COMPACT_ATOMS: atom_id res chain seq x y z
N MET A 1 19.16 11.52 -37.58
CA MET A 1 18.89 12.24 -36.31
C MET A 1 18.41 11.21 -35.31
N SER A 2 19.35 10.63 -34.56
CA SER A 2 19.06 9.68 -33.48
C SER A 2 18.76 10.53 -32.25
N GLN A 3 17.49 10.76 -31.94
CA GLN A 3 17.11 11.35 -30.66
C GLN A 3 17.35 10.28 -29.60
N ILE A 4 18.44 10.50 -28.88
CA ILE A 4 18.83 9.81 -27.67
C ILE A 4 17.63 9.83 -26.73
N LEU A 5 17.15 8.65 -26.34
CA LEU A 5 16.37 8.47 -25.12
C LEU A 5 17.19 9.09 -24.00
N GLU A 6 16.84 10.31 -23.58
CA GLU A 6 17.25 10.83 -22.28
C GLU A 6 16.76 9.81 -21.27
N THR A 7 17.70 8.99 -20.79
CA THR A 7 17.50 8.17 -19.61
C THR A 7 17.15 9.15 -18.50
N ALA A 8 15.86 9.27 -18.20
CA ALA A 8 15.41 9.91 -16.97
C ALA A 8 16.12 9.16 -15.84
N GLU A 9 17.15 9.78 -15.28
CA GLU A 9 17.85 9.30 -14.10
C GLU A 9 16.85 9.32 -12.95
N THR A 10 16.08 8.25 -12.84
CA THR A 10 15.31 7.95 -11.63
C THR A 10 16.30 7.51 -10.58
N ILE A 11 16.99 8.47 -9.97
CA ILE A 11 17.84 8.25 -8.80
C ILE A 11 16.89 8.06 -7.61
N TYR A 12 16.28 6.87 -7.50
CA TYR A 12 15.72 6.40 -6.23
C TYR A 12 16.86 5.69 -5.49
N PRO A 13 17.60 6.38 -4.59
CA PRO A 13 18.62 5.71 -3.82
C PRO A 13 17.94 4.67 -2.93
N PHE A 14 18.28 3.40 -3.12
CA PHE A 14 17.84 2.37 -2.19
C PHE A 14 18.38 2.69 -0.79
N PRO A 15 17.56 2.56 0.26
CA PRO A 15 18.04 2.75 1.61
C PRO A 15 19.18 1.77 1.92
N PRO A 16 20.14 2.15 2.78
CA PRO A 16 21.17 1.23 3.21
C PRO A 16 20.52 0.00 3.85
N LYS A 17 21.06 -1.19 3.57
CA LYS A 17 20.57 -2.41 4.20
C LYS A 17 20.71 -2.28 5.73
N PRO A 18 19.72 -2.74 6.51
CA PRO A 18 19.80 -2.71 7.96
C PRO A 18 20.99 -3.56 8.44
N VAL A 19 21.58 -3.16 9.57
CA VAL A 19 22.64 -3.92 10.23
C VAL A 19 22.06 -5.28 10.66
N PRO A 20 22.66 -6.41 10.27
CA PRO A 20 22.17 -7.72 10.67
C PRO A 20 22.18 -7.87 12.19
N LEU A 21 21.07 -8.37 12.73
CA LEU A 21 20.95 -8.71 14.15
C LEU A 21 21.67 -10.03 14.44
N SER A 22 22.24 -10.16 15.64
CA SER A 22 22.68 -11.46 16.15
C SER A 22 21.48 -12.37 16.42
N GLU A 23 21.69 -13.69 16.45
CA GLU A 23 20.62 -14.66 16.72
C GLU A 23 19.98 -14.47 18.10
N GLU A 24 20.76 -14.03 19.09
CA GLU A 24 20.26 -13.68 20.43
C GLU A 24 19.30 -12.47 20.36
N GLN A 25 19.69 -11.40 19.67
CA GLN A 25 18.85 -10.22 19.48
C GLN A 25 17.57 -10.54 18.71
N LYS A 26 17.66 -11.37 17.65
CA LYS A 26 16.47 -11.81 16.90
C LYS A 26 15.51 -12.57 17.81
N ALA A 27 16.01 -13.51 18.60
CA ALA A 27 15.19 -14.29 19.54
C ALA A 27 14.53 -13.38 20.58
N GLU A 28 15.27 -12.43 21.14
CA GLU A 28 14.77 -11.45 22.11
C GLU A 28 13.66 -10.57 21.53
N TYR A 29 13.91 -9.92 20.38
CA TYR A 29 12.90 -9.07 19.74
C TYR A 29 11.68 -9.86 19.32
N LYS A 30 11.85 -11.07 18.79
CA LYS A 30 10.73 -11.93 18.39
C LYS A 30 9.86 -12.29 19.59
N ALA A 31 10.47 -12.64 20.72
CA ALA A 31 9.74 -12.90 21.96
C ALA A 31 9.00 -11.65 22.46
N SER A 32 9.67 -10.50 22.46
CA SER A 32 9.09 -9.22 22.86
C SER A 32 7.89 -8.82 21.99
N ILE A 33 8.02 -8.91 20.66
CA ILE A 33 6.94 -8.61 19.72
C ILE A 33 5.75 -9.55 19.94
N LYS A 34 5.98 -10.86 20.12
CA LYS A 34 4.91 -11.83 20.41
C LYS A 34 4.12 -11.47 21.67
N THR A 35 4.80 -11.01 22.72
CA THR A 35 4.17 -10.55 23.95
C THR A 35 3.36 -9.28 23.71
N LEU A 36 3.97 -8.28 23.07
CA LEU A 36 3.32 -6.99 22.80
C LEU A 36 2.10 -7.12 21.89
N LEU A 37 2.13 -8.00 20.88
CA LEU A 37 0.97 -8.24 20.01
C LEU A 37 -0.25 -8.68 20.83
N LYS A 38 -0.06 -9.57 21.82
CA LYS A 38 -1.14 -10.02 22.71
C LYS A 38 -1.59 -8.92 23.66
N GLU A 39 -0.65 -8.24 24.32
CA GLU A 39 -0.95 -7.18 25.29
C GLU A 39 -1.69 -5.99 24.66
N ARG A 40 -1.46 -5.74 23.37
CA ARG A 40 -2.04 -4.61 22.64
C ARG A 40 -3.23 -4.98 21.77
N ASP A 41 -3.73 -6.21 21.86
CA ASP A 41 -4.81 -6.72 21.01
C ASP A 41 -4.51 -6.40 19.53
N ALA A 42 -3.32 -6.82 19.10
CA ALA A 42 -2.72 -6.47 17.83
C ALA A 42 -2.38 -7.70 16.99
N VAL A 43 -2.54 -7.57 15.67
CA VAL A 43 -2.14 -8.58 14.69
C VAL A 43 -1.15 -8.01 13.69
N LEU A 44 -0.15 -8.81 13.32
CA LEU A 44 0.84 -8.45 12.31
C LEU A 44 0.40 -8.94 10.92
N ILE A 45 0.36 -8.02 9.96
CA ILE A 45 0.02 -8.29 8.57
C ILE A 45 1.19 -7.84 7.72
N ALA A 46 1.80 -8.76 6.96
CA ALA A 46 3.00 -8.51 6.18
C ALA A 46 2.75 -8.66 4.68
N HIS A 47 3.39 -7.81 3.89
CA HIS A 47 3.41 -7.95 2.44
C HIS A 47 4.46 -8.97 1.99
N TYR A 48 4.28 -9.61 0.83
CA TYR A 48 5.26 -10.56 0.26
C TYR A 48 6.69 -10.05 0.09
N TYR A 49 6.86 -8.72 0.07
CA TYR A 49 8.17 -8.07 -0.14
C TYR A 49 8.89 -7.68 1.16
N THR A 50 8.33 -7.98 2.33
CA THR A 50 9.04 -7.80 3.60
C THR A 50 10.08 -8.89 3.82
N ASP A 51 11.04 -8.66 4.72
CA ASP A 51 12.03 -9.68 5.07
C ASP A 51 11.38 -11.00 5.53
N PRO A 52 11.96 -12.18 5.19
CA PRO A 52 11.42 -13.49 5.57
C PRO A 52 11.18 -13.65 7.07
N GLU A 53 11.99 -12.99 7.91
CA GLU A 53 11.84 -13.03 9.37
C GLU A 53 10.54 -12.36 9.83
N ILE A 54 10.11 -11.29 9.13
CA ILE A 54 8.83 -10.60 9.40
C ILE A 54 7.65 -11.42 8.89
N GLN A 55 7.78 -12.05 7.72
CA GLN A 55 6.76 -12.95 7.18
C GLN A 55 6.52 -14.13 8.12
N ALA A 56 7.59 -14.81 8.54
CA ALA A 56 7.51 -15.92 9.50
C ALA A 56 6.93 -15.47 10.84
N LEU A 57 7.29 -14.27 11.34
CA LEU A 57 6.71 -13.73 12.57
C LEU A 57 5.21 -13.50 12.44
N ALA A 58 4.74 -12.96 11.31
CA ALA A 58 3.31 -12.77 11.05
C ALA A 58 2.58 -14.12 11.12
N GLU A 59 3.04 -15.14 10.40
CA GLU A 59 2.43 -16.47 10.41
C GLU A 59 2.44 -17.11 11.81
N GLU A 60 3.58 -17.07 12.51
CA GLU A 60 3.74 -17.64 13.85
C GLU A 60 2.88 -16.96 14.93
N THR A 61 2.43 -15.74 14.68
CA THR A 61 1.60 -14.96 15.61
C THR A 61 0.10 -14.99 15.28
N GLY A 62 -0.30 -15.78 14.27
CA GLY A 62 -1.69 -15.81 13.79
C GLY A 62 -2.06 -14.63 12.90
N GLY A 63 -1.05 -13.93 12.38
CA GLY A 63 -1.18 -12.88 11.38
C GLY A 63 -1.35 -13.41 9.96
N PHE A 64 -1.02 -12.56 8.99
CA PHE A 64 -1.23 -12.86 7.58
C PHE A 64 -0.10 -12.34 6.70
N VAL A 65 0.21 -13.08 5.64
CA VAL A 65 1.17 -12.70 4.61
C VAL A 65 0.46 -12.73 3.25
N GLY A 66 0.44 -11.61 2.53
CA GLY A 66 -0.37 -11.51 1.31
C GLY A 66 -0.06 -10.31 0.43
N ASP A 67 -0.83 -10.18 -0.65
CA ASP A 67 -0.89 -8.95 -1.45
C ASP A 67 -1.71 -7.85 -0.76
N SER A 68 -1.72 -6.65 -1.33
CA SER A 68 -2.40 -5.48 -0.74
C SER A 68 -3.91 -5.70 -0.50
N LEU A 69 -4.60 -6.39 -1.42
CA LEU A 69 -6.05 -6.59 -1.34
C LEU A 69 -6.39 -7.65 -0.29
N GLU A 70 -5.62 -8.72 -0.24
CA GLU A 70 -5.78 -9.78 0.75
C GLU A 70 -5.45 -9.29 2.16
N MET A 71 -4.39 -8.49 2.31
CA MET A 71 -4.04 -7.84 3.57
C MET A 71 -5.18 -6.96 4.10
N ALA A 72 -5.77 -6.12 3.23
CA ALA A 72 -6.92 -5.30 3.56
C ALA A 72 -8.15 -6.13 3.97
N LYS A 73 -8.46 -7.19 3.21
CA LYS A 73 -9.55 -8.12 3.50
C LYS A 73 -9.36 -8.85 4.83
N PHE A 74 -8.14 -9.30 5.12
CA PHE A 74 -7.81 -9.94 6.39
C PHE A 74 -7.96 -8.97 7.55
N GLY A 75 -7.36 -7.77 7.45
CA GLY A 75 -7.44 -6.74 8.48
C GLY A 75 -8.87 -6.35 8.84
N ASN A 76 -9.76 -6.25 7.84
CA ASN A 76 -11.18 -5.98 8.05
C ASN A 76 -11.89 -7.09 8.85
N ARG A 77 -11.63 -8.36 8.52
CA ARG A 77 -12.29 -9.50 9.18
C ARG A 77 -11.69 -9.91 10.52
N HIS A 78 -10.45 -9.54 10.79
CA HIS A 78 -9.76 -9.95 12.01
C HIS A 78 -10.37 -9.28 13.26
N GLU A 79 -10.36 -9.94 14.41
CA GLU A 79 -10.98 -9.40 15.64
C GLU A 79 -10.13 -8.35 16.37
N ALA A 80 -8.80 -8.42 16.19
CA ALA A 80 -7.85 -7.48 16.79
C ALA A 80 -8.20 -6.02 16.48
N LYS A 81 -8.14 -5.17 17.51
CA LYS A 81 -8.37 -3.72 17.42
C LYS A 81 -7.20 -2.95 16.82
N THR A 82 -6.00 -3.53 16.89
CA THR A 82 -4.79 -2.94 16.33
C THR A 82 -4.27 -3.78 15.19
N LEU A 83 -4.00 -3.17 14.03
CA LEU A 83 -3.35 -3.83 12.89
C LEU A 83 -1.95 -3.25 12.72
N ILE A 84 -0.92 -4.10 12.76
CA ILE A 84 0.44 -3.73 12.38
C ILE A 84 0.62 -4.08 10.90
N ILE A 85 0.73 -3.07 10.05
CA ILE A 85 0.89 -3.24 8.61
C ILE A 85 2.39 -3.14 8.29
N ALA A 86 3.03 -4.30 8.11
CA ALA A 86 4.38 -4.41 7.57
C ALA A 86 4.32 -4.34 6.04
N GLY A 87 4.25 -3.12 5.53
CA GLY A 87 4.17 -2.78 4.11
C GLY A 87 4.51 -1.31 3.90
N VAL A 88 4.09 -0.75 2.76
CA VAL A 88 4.30 0.66 2.43
C VAL A 88 3.09 1.52 2.81
N ARG A 89 3.26 2.84 2.90
CA ARG A 89 2.33 3.79 3.51
C ARG A 89 0.91 3.68 2.97
N PHE A 90 0.73 3.66 1.65
CA PHE A 90 -0.60 3.54 1.06
C PHE A 90 -1.35 2.28 1.51
N MET A 91 -0.65 1.18 1.85
CA MET A 91 -1.27 -0.05 2.34
C MET A 91 -1.82 0.15 3.75
N GLY A 92 -1.07 0.83 4.62
CA GLY A 92 -1.53 1.23 5.96
C GLY A 92 -2.71 2.20 5.89
N GLU A 93 -2.64 3.18 5.00
CA GLU A 93 -3.75 4.10 4.72
C GLU A 93 -5.00 3.36 4.22
N SER A 94 -4.84 2.40 3.30
CA SER A 94 -5.95 1.59 2.78
C SER A 94 -6.57 0.71 3.87
N ALA A 95 -5.74 0.12 4.74
CA ALA A 95 -6.25 -0.60 5.91
C ALA A 95 -7.05 0.34 6.82
N LYS A 96 -6.60 1.58 7.04
CA LYS A 96 -7.31 2.57 7.86
C LYS A 96 -8.64 3.01 7.23
N ILE A 97 -8.67 3.21 5.91
CA ILE A 97 -9.90 3.54 5.17
C ILE A 97 -10.95 2.44 5.33
N LEU A 98 -10.53 1.17 5.25
CA LEU A 98 -11.44 0.02 5.31
C LEU A 98 -11.81 -0.40 6.74
N THR A 99 -11.04 0.02 7.74
CA THR A 99 -11.28 -0.25 9.17
C THR A 99 -11.15 1.03 10.01
N PRO A 100 -12.03 2.01 9.80
CA PRO A 100 -11.90 3.34 10.42
C PRO A 100 -11.89 3.30 11.95
N GLU A 101 -12.50 2.29 12.57
CA GLU A 101 -12.54 2.07 14.01
C GLU A 101 -11.26 1.46 14.59
N LYS A 102 -10.41 0.83 13.76
CA LYS A 102 -9.18 0.16 14.21
C LYS A 102 -7.99 1.09 14.26
N THR A 103 -7.06 0.78 15.14
CA THR A 103 -5.75 1.44 15.18
C THR A 103 -4.84 0.78 14.17
N ILE A 104 -4.28 1.56 13.25
CA ILE A 104 -3.31 1.07 12.27
C ILE A 104 -1.94 1.62 12.66
N LEU A 105 -0.96 0.72 12.80
CA LEU A 105 0.43 1.08 13.02
C LEU A 105 1.29 0.53 11.89
N MET A 106 2.28 1.31 11.49
CA MET A 106 3.30 0.89 10.55
C MET A 106 4.65 0.92 11.25
N PRO A 107 5.57 -0.03 10.97
CA PRO A 107 6.91 0.00 11.52
C PRO A 107 7.67 1.31 11.22
N THR A 108 7.44 1.87 10.03
CA THR A 108 7.89 3.22 9.65
C THR A 108 6.94 3.81 8.61
N LEU A 109 6.69 5.12 8.70
CA LEU A 109 5.91 5.87 7.71
C LEU A 109 6.75 6.28 6.48
N GLU A 110 8.07 6.06 6.54
CA GLU A 110 9.02 6.29 5.43
C GLU A 110 9.05 5.11 4.44
N ALA A 111 8.35 4.01 4.73
CA ALA A 111 8.15 2.93 3.77
C ALA A 111 7.16 3.40 2.71
N GLU A 112 7.66 3.91 1.59
CA GLU A 112 6.84 4.52 0.52
C GLU A 112 6.86 3.71 -0.78
N CYS A 113 5.98 4.07 -1.71
CA CYS A 113 5.94 3.51 -3.06
C CYS A 113 6.23 4.61 -4.07
N SER A 114 7.15 4.37 -5.01
CA SER A 114 7.46 5.35 -6.06
C SER A 114 6.27 5.67 -6.97
N LEU A 115 5.33 4.73 -7.16
CA LEU A 115 4.09 4.97 -7.91
C LEU A 115 3.17 5.96 -7.19
N ASP A 116 3.04 5.80 -5.87
CA ASP A 116 2.28 6.72 -5.02
C ASP A 116 2.89 8.13 -5.06
N LEU A 117 4.21 8.22 -4.86
CA LEU A 117 4.94 9.49 -4.92
C LEU A 117 4.90 10.13 -6.32
N GLY A 118 4.81 9.32 -7.37
CA GLY A 118 4.63 9.76 -8.76
C GLY A 118 3.20 10.23 -9.08
N CYS A 119 2.29 10.25 -8.10
CA CYS A 119 0.94 10.78 -8.23
C CYS A 119 0.64 11.84 -7.15
N PRO A 120 1.20 13.05 -7.24
CA PRO A 120 0.95 14.10 -6.26
C PRO A 120 -0.52 14.52 -6.24
N GLU A 121 -1.11 14.59 -5.04
CA GLU A 121 -2.53 14.93 -4.83
C GLU A 121 -2.94 16.22 -5.54
N ASP A 122 -2.20 17.31 -5.36
CA ASP A 122 -2.56 18.63 -5.91
C ASP A 122 -2.65 18.59 -7.45
N LYS A 123 -1.65 17.99 -8.10
CA LYS A 123 -1.61 17.87 -9.56
C LYS A 123 -2.71 16.96 -10.10
N PHE A 124 -2.96 15.85 -9.41
CA PHE A 124 -4.03 14.94 -9.79
C PHE A 124 -5.40 15.60 -9.63
N THR A 125 -5.59 16.33 -8.53
CA THR A 125 -6.78 17.14 -8.25
C THR A 125 -7.03 18.17 -9.36
N GLU A 126 -6.02 18.95 -9.75
CA GLU A 126 -6.13 19.92 -10.84
C GLU A 126 -6.52 19.25 -12.17
N PHE A 127 -5.95 18.08 -12.46
CA PHE A 127 -6.26 17.33 -13.68
C PHE A 127 -7.70 16.82 -13.69
N CYS A 128 -8.19 16.29 -12.57
CA CYS A 128 -9.58 15.86 -12.43
C CYS A 128 -10.55 17.05 -12.54
N ASP A 129 -10.24 18.19 -11.91
CA ASP A 129 -11.09 19.39 -11.96
C ASP A 129 -11.20 19.99 -13.38
N ALA A 130 -10.16 19.81 -14.19
CA ALA A 130 -10.17 20.20 -15.60
C ALA A 130 -11.01 19.27 -16.50
N HIS A 131 -11.39 18.08 -16.02
CA HIS A 131 -12.11 17.05 -16.77
C HIS A 131 -13.29 16.49 -15.95
N PRO A 132 -14.27 17.32 -15.57
CA PRO A 132 -15.33 16.97 -14.61
C PRO A 132 -16.35 15.95 -15.15
N ASP A 133 -16.35 15.69 -16.45
CA ASP A 133 -17.20 14.72 -17.14
C ASP A 133 -16.58 13.31 -17.25
N HIS A 134 -15.34 13.14 -16.78
CA HIS A 134 -14.64 11.86 -16.82
C HIS A 134 -14.83 11.06 -15.54
N THR A 135 -14.93 9.74 -15.68
CA THR A 135 -14.90 8.81 -14.54
C THR A 135 -13.46 8.62 -14.08
N VAL A 136 -13.20 8.83 -12.79
CA VAL A 136 -11.87 8.79 -12.20
C VAL A 136 -11.59 7.39 -11.64
N VAL A 137 -10.63 6.69 -12.24
CA VAL A 137 -10.20 5.36 -11.83
C VAL A 137 -8.76 5.43 -11.31
N VAL A 138 -8.58 5.08 -10.04
CA VAL A 138 -7.31 5.22 -9.33
C VAL A 138 -6.77 3.85 -8.94
N TYR A 139 -5.48 3.63 -9.20
CA TYR A 139 -4.81 2.43 -8.75
C TYR A 139 -4.62 2.41 -7.23
N ALA A 140 -4.76 1.25 -6.59
CA ALA A 140 -4.67 1.10 -5.14
C ALA A 140 -3.32 1.59 -4.56
N ASN A 141 -2.26 1.60 -5.37
CA ASN A 141 -0.91 2.05 -5.00
C ASN A 141 -0.75 3.58 -5.11
N THR A 142 -1.70 4.32 -4.52
CA THR A 142 -1.75 5.79 -4.46
C THR A 142 -2.12 6.23 -3.06
N SER A 143 -1.92 7.49 -2.71
CA SER A 143 -2.24 8.01 -1.37
C SER A 143 -3.75 7.97 -1.09
N ALA A 144 -4.11 7.99 0.19
CA ALA A 144 -5.50 8.16 0.63
C ALA A 144 -6.16 9.40 0.01
N ALA A 145 -5.40 10.47 -0.17
CA ALA A 145 -5.90 11.73 -0.69
C ALA A 145 -6.20 11.65 -2.20
N VAL A 146 -5.34 11.00 -2.98
CA VAL A 146 -5.62 10.67 -4.38
C VAL A 146 -6.83 9.73 -4.49
N LYS A 147 -6.94 8.72 -3.62
CA LYS A 147 -8.12 7.85 -3.58
C LYS A 147 -9.42 8.61 -3.27
N ALA A 148 -9.36 9.68 -2.48
CA ALA A 148 -10.54 10.49 -2.17
C ALA A 148 -11.10 11.24 -3.38
N ARG A 149 -10.30 11.39 -4.45
CA ARG A 149 -10.72 11.96 -5.74
C ARG A 149 -11.32 10.93 -6.69
N ALA A 150 -11.25 9.64 -6.36
CA ALA A 150 -11.61 8.55 -7.27
C ALA A 150 -13.10 8.21 -7.19
N ASP A 151 -13.67 7.86 -8.35
CA ASP A 151 -14.95 7.15 -8.41
C ASP A 151 -14.73 5.64 -8.18
N TRP A 152 -13.60 5.11 -8.67
CA TRP A 152 -13.22 3.70 -8.55
C TRP A 152 -11.78 3.55 -8.07
N VAL A 153 -11.55 2.66 -7.11
CA VAL A 153 -10.21 2.22 -6.71
C VAL A 153 -10.01 0.78 -7.15
N VAL A 154 -8.93 0.51 -7.88
CA VAL A 154 -8.68 -0.80 -8.50
C VAL A 154 -7.30 -1.37 -8.16
N THR A 155 -7.20 -2.69 -8.14
CA THR A 155 -5.93 -3.44 -8.10
C THR A 155 -5.63 -4.06 -9.45
N SER A 156 -4.42 -4.59 -9.64
CA SER A 156 -4.00 -5.18 -10.92
C SER A 156 -4.91 -6.35 -11.33
N SER A 157 -5.48 -7.05 -10.35
CA SER A 157 -6.39 -8.17 -10.55
C SER A 157 -7.77 -7.79 -11.10
N ILE A 158 -8.22 -6.54 -10.97
CA ILE A 158 -9.56 -6.10 -11.41
C ILE A 158 -9.54 -4.90 -12.37
N ALA A 159 -8.36 -4.33 -12.64
CA ALA A 159 -8.21 -3.12 -13.45
C ALA A 159 -8.82 -3.26 -14.86
N LEU A 160 -8.51 -4.36 -15.56
CA LEU A 160 -8.98 -4.57 -16.93
C LEU A 160 -10.50 -4.73 -16.99
N GLU A 161 -11.07 -5.55 -16.11
CA GLU A 161 -12.52 -5.80 -16.06
C GLU A 161 -13.31 -4.51 -15.79
N ILE A 162 -12.80 -3.64 -14.90
CA ILE A 162 -13.44 -2.35 -14.61
C ILE A 162 -13.33 -1.39 -15.80
N VAL A 163 -12.15 -1.30 -16.44
CA VAL A 163 -11.96 -0.42 -17.60
C VAL A 163 -12.83 -0.87 -18.78
N GLU A 164 -12.90 -2.16 -19.08
CA GLU A 164 -13.77 -2.70 -20.14
C GLU A 164 -15.25 -2.43 -19.86
N HIS A 165 -15.67 -2.52 -18.60
CA HIS A 165 -17.03 -2.17 -18.21
C HIS A 165 -17.33 -0.68 -18.44
N LEU A 166 -16.44 0.22 -18.02
CA LEU A 166 -16.63 1.66 -18.19
C LEU A 166 -16.58 2.09 -19.67
N ASP A 167 -15.69 1.46 -20.46
CA ASP A 167 -15.61 1.66 -21.92
C ASP A 167 -16.91 1.21 -22.61
N SER A 168 -17.51 0.10 -22.16
CA SER A 168 -18.81 -0.37 -22.68
C SER A 168 -19.98 0.58 -22.40
N GLU A 169 -19.82 1.51 -21.45
CA GLU A 169 -20.78 2.57 -21.14
C GLU A 169 -20.47 3.90 -21.86
N ASP A 170 -19.47 3.92 -22.77
CA ASP A 170 -19.01 5.09 -23.52
C ASP A 170 -18.58 6.26 -22.60
N LYS A 171 -18.04 5.92 -21.42
CA LYS A 171 -17.58 6.90 -20.42
C LYS A 171 -16.11 7.24 -20.64
N PRO A 172 -15.74 8.53 -20.75
CA PRO A 172 -14.33 8.90 -20.77
C PRO A 172 -13.71 8.67 -19.38
N ILE A 173 -12.47 8.17 -19.35
CA ILE A 173 -11.79 7.72 -18.12
C ILE A 173 -10.54 8.55 -17.86
N ILE A 174 -10.36 8.99 -16.61
CA ILE A 174 -9.06 9.40 -16.07
C ILE A 174 -8.46 8.22 -15.33
N TRP A 175 -7.22 7.85 -15.67
CA TRP A 175 -6.52 6.76 -15.02
C TRP A 175 -5.29 7.24 -14.24
N ALA A 176 -5.24 6.93 -12.94
CA ALA A 176 -4.11 7.27 -12.08
C ALA A 176 -3.26 6.04 -11.74
N GLN A 177 -2.05 5.98 -12.31
CA GLN A 177 -0.98 5.05 -11.93
C GLN A 177 0.36 5.75 -11.71
N THR A 178 0.56 6.87 -12.42
CA THR A 178 1.64 7.87 -12.32
C THR A 178 1.18 9.04 -13.20
N VAL A 179 1.24 10.28 -12.70
CA VAL A 179 1.09 11.47 -13.55
C VAL A 179 2.47 11.84 -14.04
N THR A 180 2.76 11.55 -15.30
CA THR A 180 3.86 12.18 -16.05
C THR A 180 3.26 13.05 -17.11
#